data_AF-A0A379KDB6-F1
#
_entry.id   AF-A0A379KDB6-F1
#
_cell.length_a   1.000
_cell.length_b   1.000
_cell.length_c   1.000
_cell.angle_alpha   90.00
_cell.angle_beta   90.00
_cell.angle_gamma   90.00
#
_symmetry.space_group_name_H-M   'P 1'
#
loop_
_entity.id
_entity.type
_entity.pdbx_description
1 polymer ?
#
loop_
_entity_poly.entity_id
_entity_poly.type
_entity_poly.pdbx_seq_one_letter_code
_entity_poly.pdbx_strand_id
1 'polypeptide(L)'
;MSFDLANTVTAVATAVTGLYAAMQYHFMRKQAEPHLSGFLNESEDGTLLLRLFVHPTTVPIWITKLTVSGCDLSQATQTVGPDGRYRFKAAHHPRSPALALDVRVPPDRVSTESATVMAFLAPRSAKSSFRISIHTRFMYLPVRYSIVLKARSARA
;
A
#
# COMPACT_ATOMS: atom_id res chain seq x y z
N MET A 1 -12.37 -4.12 -7.60
CA MET A 1 -11.64 -5.37 -7.89
C MET A 1 -10.87 -5.74 -6.63
N SER A 2 -11.07 -6.94 -6.08
CA SER A 2 -10.32 -7.49 -4.94
C SER A 2 -9.17 -8.37 -5.44
N PHE A 3 -8.09 -8.47 -4.67
CA PHE A 3 -6.95 -9.37 -4.93
C PHE A 3 -6.43 -9.92 -3.59
N ASP A 4 -5.79 -11.08 -3.65
CA ASP A 4 -5.06 -11.73 -2.54
C ASP A 4 -3.72 -12.24 -3.11
N LEU A 5 -2.62 -12.15 -2.36
CA LEU A 5 -1.29 -12.40 -2.91
C LEU A 5 -0.35 -13.10 -1.92
N ALA A 6 0.21 -14.23 -2.36
CA ALA A 6 1.24 -14.98 -1.63
C ALA A 6 2.56 -15.08 -2.45
N ASN A 7 3.67 -14.96 -1.71
CA ASN A 7 5.01 -15.55 -1.91
C ASN A 7 6.23 -14.67 -2.31
N THR A 8 7.20 -14.77 -1.39
CA THR A 8 8.68 -14.83 -1.48
C THR A 8 9.47 -13.54 -1.78
N VAL A 9 10.37 -13.19 -0.85
CA VAL A 9 11.37 -12.12 -0.99
C VAL A 9 12.76 -12.66 -0.65
N THR A 10 13.71 -12.45 -1.55
CA THR A 10 15.15 -12.61 -1.29
C THR A 10 15.73 -11.22 -1.03
N ALA A 11 16.40 -11.01 0.11
CA ALA A 11 17.12 -9.78 0.39
C ALA A 11 18.63 -9.98 0.14
N VAL A 12 19.24 -9.06 -0.62
CA VAL A 12 20.68 -8.98 -0.81
C VAL A 12 21.15 -7.71 -0.12
N ALA A 13 21.99 -7.84 0.91
CA ALA A 13 22.63 -6.71 1.57
C ALA A 13 24.09 -6.64 1.12
N THR A 14 24.49 -5.48 0.57
CA THR A 14 25.89 -5.13 0.34
C THR A 14 26.21 -3.93 1.22
N ALA A 15 27.04 -4.13 2.25
CA ALA A 15 27.55 -3.04 3.08
C ALA A 15 29.07 -3.13 3.16
N VAL A 16 29.75 -2.25 2.40
CA VAL A 16 31.07 -1.58 2.63
C VAL A 16 32.29 -2.43 3.06
N THR A 17 32.17 -3.73 3.29
CA THR A 17 33.21 -4.60 3.87
C THR A 17 33.53 -5.84 3.03
N GLY A 18 32.91 -6.00 1.85
CA GLY A 18 33.24 -7.08 0.91
C GLY A 18 32.82 -8.50 1.34
N LEU A 19 32.11 -8.66 2.46
CA LEU A 19 31.57 -9.96 2.90
C LEU A 19 30.17 -10.20 2.32
N TYR A 20 30.07 -11.20 1.44
CA TYR A 20 28.79 -11.75 0.97
C TYR A 20 28.21 -12.70 2.03
N ALA A 21 27.23 -12.23 2.79
CA ALA A 21 26.41 -13.08 3.64
C ALA A 21 25.06 -13.33 2.96
N ALA A 22 24.89 -14.51 2.36
CA ALA A 22 23.59 -14.99 1.92
C ALA A 22 22.83 -15.55 3.12
N MET A 23 21.97 -14.75 3.75
CA MET A 23 21.06 -15.25 4.78
C MET A 23 19.79 -15.78 4.11
N GLN A 24 19.70 -17.10 3.99
CA GLN A 24 18.45 -17.77 3.62
C GLN A 24 17.53 -17.82 4.84
N TYR A 25 16.49 -16.98 4.85
CA TYR A 25 15.43 -17.06 5.84
C TYR A 25 14.39 -18.08 5.38
N HIS A 26 14.31 -19.22 6.06
CA HIS A 26 13.13 -20.09 6.01
C HIS A 26 12.03 -19.47 6.88
N PHE A 27 11.22 -18.58 6.29
CA PHE A 27 9.99 -18.15 6.95
C PHE A 27 9.03 -19.34 7.00
N MET A 28 8.60 -19.72 8.22
CA MET A 28 7.44 -20.59 8.40
C MET A 28 6.18 -19.84 7.93
N ARG A 29 5.95 -20.01 6.64
CA ARG A 29 4.90 -19.57 5.73
C ARG A 29 3.49 -19.62 6.36
N LYS A 30 3.03 -18.50 6.95
CA LYS A 30 1.61 -18.03 7.05
C LYS A 30 1.38 -16.94 8.11
N GLN A 31 2.25 -16.79 9.12
CA GLN A 31 1.93 -15.95 10.29
C GLN A 31 2.30 -14.45 10.16
N ALA A 32 3.15 -14.06 9.21
CA ALA A 32 3.73 -12.71 9.16
C ALA A 32 3.38 -11.87 7.92
N GLU A 33 2.52 -12.38 7.01
CA GLU A 33 2.12 -11.62 5.82
C GLU A 33 0.87 -10.80 6.15
N PRO A 34 0.90 -9.45 6.07
CA PRO A 34 -0.31 -8.64 6.12
C PRO A 34 -1.25 -9.08 5.02
N HIS A 35 -2.44 -9.54 5.39
CA HIS A 35 -3.53 -9.62 4.45
C HIS A 35 -3.91 -8.19 4.06
N LEU A 36 -3.94 -7.93 2.75
CA LEU A 36 -4.19 -6.62 2.17
C LEU A 36 -5.40 -6.75 1.24
N SER A 37 -6.42 -5.92 1.47
CA SER A 37 -7.54 -5.79 0.54
C SER A 37 -7.74 -4.32 0.17
N GLY A 38 -8.56 -4.03 -0.82
CA GLY A 38 -8.75 -2.64 -1.21
C GLY A 38 -9.54 -2.42 -2.49
N PHE A 39 -9.70 -1.15 -2.84
CA PHE A 39 -10.39 -0.69 -4.02
C PHE A 39 -9.62 0.46 -4.66
N LEU A 40 -9.75 0.55 -5.98
CA LEU A 40 -9.24 1.66 -6.77
C LEU A 40 -10.42 2.19 -7.58
N ASN A 41 -10.82 3.43 -7.29
CA ASN A 41 -11.95 4.07 -7.95
C ASN A 41 -11.44 5.24 -8.78
N GLU A 42 -11.87 5.31 -10.03
CA GLU A 42 -11.58 6.46 -10.89
C GLU A 42 -12.50 7.63 -10.53
N SER A 43 -11.92 8.82 -10.50
CA SER A 43 -12.59 10.10 -10.31
C SER A 43 -12.81 10.76 -11.68
N GLU A 44 -13.74 11.71 -11.76
CA GLU A 44 -14.09 12.41 -13.00
C GLU A 44 -12.91 13.19 -13.61
N ASP A 45 -11.94 13.58 -12.79
CA ASP A 45 -10.72 14.29 -13.19
C ASP A 45 -9.59 13.36 -13.67
N GLY A 46 -9.86 12.05 -13.82
CA GLY A 46 -8.88 11.05 -14.22
C GLY A 46 -7.89 10.65 -13.12
N THR A 47 -8.04 11.19 -11.90
CA THR A 47 -7.29 10.70 -10.74
C THR A 47 -7.94 9.43 -10.19
N LEU A 48 -7.15 8.61 -9.49
CA LEU A 48 -7.61 7.36 -8.92
C LEU A 48 -7.57 7.45 -7.39
N LEU A 49 -8.68 7.16 -6.72
CA LEU A 49 -8.73 7.00 -5.28
C LEU A 49 -8.41 5.55 -4.91
N LEU A 50 -7.24 5.33 -4.33
CA LEU A 50 -6.86 4.07 -3.70
C LEU A 50 -7.36 4.04 -2.25
N ARG A 51 -8.11 2.99 -1.90
CA ARG A 51 -8.40 2.60 -0.52
C ARG A 51 -7.81 1.23 -0.27
N LEU A 52 -6.89 1.14 0.68
CA LEU A 52 -6.21 -0.07 1.05
C LEU A 52 -6.53 -0.40 2.51
N PHE A 53 -6.98 -1.60 2.77
CA PHE A 53 -7.22 -2.16 4.08
C PHE A 53 -6.08 -3.09 4.44
N VAL A 54 -5.39 -2.79 5.53
CA VAL A 54 -4.33 -3.61 6.09
C VAL A 54 -4.88 -4.33 7.30
N HIS A 55 -5.03 -5.64 7.17
CA HIS A 55 -5.60 -6.48 8.20
C HIS A 55 -4.54 -6.80 9.26
N PRO A 56 -4.92 -6.83 10.55
CA PRO A 56 -4.06 -7.30 11.62
C PRO A 56 -3.51 -8.71 11.33
N THR A 57 -2.28 -8.95 11.78
CA THR A 57 -1.62 -10.26 11.70
C THR A 57 -1.17 -10.69 13.09
N THR A 58 -0.52 -11.85 13.23
CA THR A 58 0.00 -12.31 14.53
C THR A 58 0.96 -11.33 15.23
N VAL A 59 1.48 -10.37 14.46
CA VAL A 59 2.51 -9.42 14.86
C VAL A 59 2.14 -7.98 14.47
N PRO A 60 2.60 -6.98 15.24
CA PRO A 60 2.35 -5.58 14.92
C PRO A 60 3.06 -5.16 13.62
N ILE A 61 2.40 -4.31 12.84
CA ILE A 61 2.91 -3.81 11.56
C ILE A 61 2.92 -2.28 11.62
N TRP A 62 4.03 -1.68 11.18
CA TRP A 62 4.11 -0.24 11.02
C TRP A 62 4.30 0.12 9.55
N ILE A 63 3.31 0.75 8.93
CA ILE A 63 3.36 1.21 7.55
C ILE A 63 3.96 2.61 7.53
N THR A 64 5.08 2.74 6.82
CA THR A 64 5.88 3.97 6.81
C THR A 64 5.80 4.73 5.49
N LYS A 65 5.47 4.03 4.39
CA LYS A 65 5.45 4.65 3.05
C LYS A 65 4.63 3.82 2.07
N LEU A 66 3.98 4.51 1.14
CA LEU A 66 3.28 3.96 -0.01
C LEU A 66 3.92 4.50 -1.29
N THR A 67 4.08 3.64 -2.30
CA THR A 67 4.56 4.03 -3.64
C THR A 67 3.74 3.32 -4.69
N VAL A 68 3.42 3.98 -5.81
CA VAL A 68 2.74 3.34 -6.94
C VAL A 68 3.51 3.63 -8.23
N SER A 69 3.87 2.57 -8.96
CA SER A 69 4.76 2.69 -10.12
C SER A 69 4.16 3.53 -11.24
N GLY A 70 4.79 4.67 -11.52
CA GLY A 70 4.38 5.62 -12.56
C GLY A 70 3.14 6.44 -12.21
N CYS A 71 2.84 6.58 -10.92
CA CYS A 71 1.86 7.53 -10.42
C CYS A 71 2.53 8.53 -9.48
N ASP A 72 2.03 9.76 -9.48
CA ASP A 72 2.22 10.67 -8.37
C ASP A 72 1.11 10.49 -7.35
N LEU A 73 1.44 10.71 -6.09
CA LEU A 73 0.60 10.41 -4.93
C LEU A 73 0.29 11.70 -4.15
N SER A 74 -0.89 11.72 -3.56
CA SER A 74 -1.23 12.64 -2.47
C SER A 74 -2.10 11.97 -1.42
N GLN A 75 -2.10 12.54 -0.22
CA GLN A 75 -2.97 12.09 0.86
C GLN A 75 -4.44 12.39 0.50
N ALA A 76 -5.32 11.43 0.79
CA ALA A 76 -6.76 11.68 0.73
C ALA A 76 -7.24 12.34 2.02
N THR A 77 -7.97 13.44 1.89
CA THR A 77 -8.70 14.09 2.99
C THR A 77 -10.19 13.82 2.82
N GLN A 78 -10.87 13.64 3.94
CA GLN A 78 -12.32 13.51 3.99
C GLN A 78 -12.91 14.89 4.24
N THR A 79 -13.90 15.25 3.42
CA THR A 79 -14.66 16.49 3.54
C THR A 79 -16.14 16.16 3.56
N VAL A 80 -16.94 16.99 4.23
CA VAL A 80 -18.41 16.87 4.20
C VAL A 80 -18.92 17.80 3.11
N GLY A 81 -19.63 17.24 2.13
CA GLY A 81 -20.27 18.00 1.07
C GLY A 81 -21.49 18.79 1.58
N PRO A 82 -21.98 19.77 0.80
CA PRO A 82 -23.18 20.54 1.16
C PRO A 82 -24.45 19.67 1.23
N ASP A 83 -24.42 18.48 0.63
CA ASP A 83 -25.44 17.44 0.70
C ASP A 83 -25.33 16.54 1.96
N GLY A 84 -24.44 16.89 2.89
CA GLY A 84 -24.17 16.10 4.11
C GLY A 84 -23.41 14.80 3.83
N ARG A 85 -22.99 14.54 2.58
CA ARG A 85 -22.30 13.30 2.21
C ARG A 85 -20.80 13.46 2.31
N TYR A 86 -20.13 12.41 2.75
CA TYR A 86 -18.66 12.38 2.76
C TYR A 86 -18.11 12.31 1.33
N ARG A 87 -17.17 13.20 1.05
CA ARG A 87 -16.42 13.27 -0.21
C ARG A 87 -14.94 13.24 0.09
N PHE A 88 -14.19 12.49 -0.70
CA PHE A 88 -12.73 12.45 -0.59
C PHE A 88 -12.13 13.44 -1.59
N LYS A 89 -11.14 14.20 -1.15
CA LYS A 89 -10.37 15.12 -1.99
C LYS A 89 -8.90 14.91 -1.74
N ALA A 90 -8.08 15.25 -2.73
CA ALA A 90 -6.64 15.29 -2.54
C ALA A 90 -6.29 16.43 -1.57
N ALA A 91 -5.51 16.16 -0.52
CA ALA A 91 -5.03 17.18 0.42
C ALA A 91 -4.21 18.28 -0.29
N HIS A 92 -3.51 17.87 -1.34
CA HIS A 92 -2.71 18.68 -2.25
C HIS A 92 -2.69 17.97 -3.60
N HIS A 93 -2.39 18.71 -4.68
CA HIS A 93 -2.21 18.10 -5.99
C HIS A 93 -1.15 16.98 -5.92
N PRO A 94 -1.41 15.77 -6.44
CA PRO A 94 -0.42 14.69 -6.47
C PRO A 94 0.87 15.15 -7.16
N ARG A 95 1.99 15.11 -6.45
CA ARG A 95 3.30 15.59 -6.96
C ARG A 95 4.48 14.71 -6.54
N SER A 96 4.26 13.75 -5.64
CA SER A 96 5.33 12.91 -5.10
C SER A 96 5.18 11.47 -5.57
N PRO A 97 6.26 10.78 -5.97
CA PRO A 97 6.21 9.35 -6.30
C PRO A 97 5.99 8.45 -5.07
N ALA A 98 6.06 9.03 -3.87
CA ALA A 98 5.90 8.35 -2.59
C ALA A 98 5.05 9.15 -1.61
N LEU A 99 4.17 8.45 -0.88
CA LEU A 99 3.40 9.01 0.22
C LEU A 99 3.98 8.47 1.53
N ALA A 100 4.51 9.36 2.37
CA ALA A 100 4.92 9.01 3.72
C ALA A 100 3.69 8.70 4.58
N LEU A 101 3.76 7.67 5.40
CA LEU A 101 2.68 7.20 6.25
C LEU A 101 3.21 6.95 7.66
N ASP A 102 2.33 7.08 8.65
CA ASP A 102 2.58 6.61 10.02
C ASP A 102 1.33 5.85 10.48
N VAL A 103 1.15 4.64 9.94
CA VAL A 103 -0.02 3.81 10.26
C VAL A 103 0.45 2.57 11.00
N ARG A 104 -0.02 2.43 12.24
CA ARG A 104 0.31 1.30 13.10
C ARG A 104 -0.86 0.36 13.16
N VAL A 105 -0.62 -0.89 12.80
CA VAL A 105 -1.60 -1.98 12.86
C VAL A 105 -1.20 -2.86 14.05
N PRO A 106 -2.04 -2.96 15.10
CA PRO A 106 -1.78 -3.86 16.20
C PRO A 106 -1.86 -5.33 15.74
N PRO A 107 -1.32 -6.28 16.52
CA PRO A 107 -1.51 -7.69 16.22
C PRO A 107 -2.99 -8.09 16.39
N ASP A 108 -3.39 -9.15 15.69
CA ASP A 108 -4.74 -9.73 15.65
C ASP A 108 -5.31 -10.07 17.04
N ARG A 109 -4.45 -10.52 17.96
CA ARG A 109 -4.80 -10.78 19.36
C ARG A 109 -5.23 -9.54 20.15
N VAL A 110 -4.92 -8.34 19.64
CA VAL A 110 -5.26 -7.05 20.26
C VAL A 110 -6.43 -6.39 19.54
N SER A 111 -6.48 -6.44 18.21
CA SER A 111 -7.60 -5.93 17.43
C SER A 111 -7.72 -6.70 16.12
N THR A 112 -8.96 -6.94 15.69
CA THR A 112 -9.29 -7.53 14.39
C THR A 112 -9.64 -6.46 13.34
N GLU A 113 -9.65 -5.18 13.72
CA GLU A 113 -10.01 -4.08 12.83
C GLU A 113 -8.89 -3.78 11.82
N SER A 114 -9.28 -3.62 10.56
CA SER A 114 -8.35 -3.24 9.50
C SER A 114 -7.97 -1.77 9.58
N ALA A 115 -6.68 -1.47 9.47
CA ALA A 115 -6.24 -0.10 9.26
C ALA A 115 -6.49 0.31 7.80
N THR A 116 -7.06 1.50 7.60
CA THR A 116 -7.35 2.00 6.25
C THR A 116 -6.31 3.04 5.84
N VAL A 117 -5.65 2.80 4.70
CA VAL A 117 -4.76 3.74 4.03
C VAL A 117 -5.47 4.27 2.78
N MET A 118 -5.58 5.59 2.66
CA MET A 118 -6.20 6.24 1.51
C MET A 118 -5.24 7.19 0.81
N ALA A 119 -5.17 7.09 -0.52
CA ALA A 119 -4.31 7.94 -1.34
C ALA A 119 -4.96 8.25 -2.69
N PHE A 120 -4.76 9.46 -3.19
CA PHE A 120 -5.04 9.78 -4.58
C PHE A 120 -3.80 9.50 -5.44
N LEU A 121 -4.03 8.88 -6.58
CA LEU A 121 -3.01 8.55 -7.57
C LEU A 121 -3.29 9.36 -8.84
N ALA A 122 -2.28 10.07 -9.34
CA ALA A 122 -2.28 10.66 -10.68
C ALA A 122 -1.37 9.83 -11.58
N PRO A 123 -1.91 9.00 -12.50
CA PRO A 123 -1.09 8.26 -13.45
C PRO A 123 -0.33 9.23 -14.38
N ARG A 124 0.98 9.02 -14.54
CA ARG A 124 1.81 9.86 -15.44
C ARG A 124 1.60 9.52 -16.92
N SER A 125 0.97 8.38 -17.20
CA SER A 125 0.61 7.92 -18.54
C SER A 125 -0.65 7.06 -18.45
N ALA A 126 -1.36 6.89 -19.56
CA ALA A 126 -2.44 5.92 -19.64
C ALA A 126 -1.90 4.52 -19.30
N LYS A 127 -2.29 3.99 -18.15
CA LYS A 127 -1.91 2.65 -17.68
C LYS A 127 -3.14 1.90 -17.24
N SER A 128 -3.23 0.65 -17.68
CA SER A 128 -4.24 -0.30 -17.22
C SER A 128 -3.71 -1.21 -16.11
N SER A 129 -2.50 -0.98 -15.61
CA SER A 129 -1.94 -1.74 -14.49
C SER A 129 -1.06 -0.90 -13.59
N PHE A 130 -1.21 -1.13 -12.28
CA PHE A 130 -0.55 -0.38 -11.23
C PHE A 130 0.15 -1.34 -10.28
N ARG A 131 1.47 -1.18 -10.14
CA ARG A 131 2.23 -1.86 -9.08
C ARG A 131 2.25 -0.98 -7.84
N ILE A 132 1.44 -1.33 -6.86
CA ILE A 132 1.38 -0.69 -5.54
C ILE A 132 2.42 -1.35 -4.65
N SER A 133 3.26 -0.57 -3.99
CA SER A 133 4.15 -1.08 -2.96
C SER A 133 3.95 -0.38 -1.62
N ILE A 134 3.83 -1.18 -0.57
CA ILE A 134 3.68 -0.73 0.81
C ILE A 134 4.97 -1.07 1.54
N HIS A 135 5.57 -0.06 2.13
CA HIS A 135 6.80 -0.19 2.90
C HIS A 135 6.43 -0.21 4.37
N THR A 136 6.80 -1.30 5.02
CA THR A 136 6.47 -1.56 6.41
C THR A 136 7.75 -1.74 7.21
N ARG A 137 7.65 -1.57 8.52
CA ARG A 137 8.63 -2.03 9.49
C ARG A 137 8.00 -3.18 10.24
N PHE A 138 8.67 -4.32 10.17
CA PHE A 138 8.35 -5.51 10.94
C PHE A 138 9.49 -5.77 11.91
N MET A 139 9.25 -5.66 13.22
CA MET A 139 10.32 -5.70 14.23
C MET A 139 11.52 -4.81 13.88
N TYR A 140 11.25 -3.58 13.43
CA TYR A 140 12.23 -2.58 12.95
C TYR A 140 12.96 -2.91 11.63
N LEU A 141 12.75 -4.08 11.03
CA LEU A 141 13.29 -4.42 9.72
C LEU A 141 12.40 -3.85 8.59
N PRO A 142 12.98 -3.18 7.58
CA PRO A 142 12.22 -2.68 6.45
C PRO A 142 11.74 -3.84 5.56
N VAL A 143 10.44 -3.94 5.32
CA VAL A 143 9.83 -4.94 4.44
C VAL A 143 8.95 -4.25 3.41
N ARG A 144 9.09 -4.64 2.14
CA ARG A 144 8.30 -4.08 1.03
C ARG A 144 7.36 -5.15 0.47
N TYR A 145 6.06 -4.91 0.61
CA TYR A 145 5.02 -5.69 -0.06
C TYR A 145 4.67 -5.02 -1.39
N SER A 146 4.44 -5.80 -2.44
CA SER A 146 4.03 -5.26 -3.74
C SER A 146 2.86 -6.04 -4.32
N ILE A 147 1.86 -5.31 -4.81
CA ILE A 147 0.66 -5.83 -5.43
C ILE A 147 0.57 -5.25 -6.83
N VAL A 148 0.16 -6.07 -7.80
CA VAL A 148 -0.18 -5.61 -9.15
C VAL A 148 -1.69 -5.60 -9.30
N LEU A 149 -2.26 -4.40 -9.43
CA LEU A 149 -3.65 -4.20 -9.83
C LEU A 149 -3.74 -4.03 -11.34
N LYS A 150 -4.80 -4.57 -11.94
CA LYS A 150 -5.16 -4.31 -13.33
C LYS A 150 -6.47 -3.52 -13.36
N ALA A 151 -6.44 -2.29 -13.84
CA ALA A 151 -7.63 -1.51 -14.13
C ALA A 151 -8.27 -2.04 -15.41
N ARG A 152 -9.46 -2.63 -15.29
CA ARG A 152 -10.33 -2.92 -16.44
C ARG A 152 -11.33 -1.78 -16.57
N SER A 153 -11.37 -1.15 -17.74
CA SER A 153 -12.47 -0.24 -18.11
C SER A 153 -13.79 -1.00 -18.05
N ALA A 154 -14.79 -0.45 -17.37
CA ALA A 154 -16.14 -0.99 -17.36
C ALA A 154 -16.94 -0.59 -18.62
N ARG A 155 -16.34 0.17 -19.55
CA ARG A 155 -16.89 0.38 -20.89
C ARG A 155 -16.40 -0.73 -21.81
N ALA A 156 -17.26 -1.72 -22.02
CA ALA A 156 -17.29 -2.61 -23.17
C ALA A 156 -18.60 -2.33 -23.93
#